data_AF-A0A9P6IEW2-F1
#
_entry.id   AF-A0A9P6IEW2-F1
#
_cell.length_a   1.000
_cell.length_b   1.000
_cell.length_c   1.000
_cell.angle_alpha   90.00
_cell.angle_beta   90.00
_cell.angle_gamma   90.00
#
_symmetry.space_group_name_H-M   'P 1'
#
loop_
_entity.id
_entity.type
_entity.pdbx_description
1 polymer ?
#
loop_
_entity_poly.entity_id
_entity_poly.type
_entity_poly.pdbx_seq_one_letter_code
_entity_poly.pdbx_strand_id
1 'polypeptide(L)'
;MTPVSTLPAPSIFATFIRGGTSKALFFHEKDLPPPGRTRDNVLIRVMGSPDPSQIDGMGGGRVVTSKVAIIRPSQRPDADVDYTFAQVGLGESKVSYDANCGNISSGVGPFAINEGLLKSQTWRDGKRVVRIYNTGTDALLVAHVQIDEFTGRAQEKGDYAISGCQGTGAPILMDYSQAALPSKMLPTDNIIDHYDCTFGQVEATFCEVGNPVAFVAAECLGVLGSETVDSLDSDKELIDRIRETLAASKAPCPIEKRSAKEVVKKLGLIPNEEKGYYVQTFQDPDTNSQNRSLSTAIYYLLEGSVGPSIWHRVDAAEAWHYYAGAPLTLSLSYNDGKPLKNVSLGPDIFAGQQPQYVIPKSQWQRATSHGRWTLVGTTVAPGFVPSGVELADPNWMPNGA
;
A
#
# COMPACT_ATOMS: atom_id res chain seq x y z
N MET A 1 -22.15 37.80 24.01
CA MET A 1 -22.43 36.42 24.47
C MET A 1 -23.35 35.79 23.44
N THR A 2 -22.90 34.74 22.75
CA THR A 2 -23.73 33.97 21.82
C THR A 2 -24.83 33.28 22.62
N PRO A 3 -26.10 33.28 22.17
CA PRO A 3 -27.16 32.62 22.93
C PRO A 3 -26.83 31.14 23.12
N VAL A 4 -26.86 30.68 24.37
CA VAL A 4 -26.67 29.28 24.72
C VAL A 4 -27.90 28.52 24.24
N SER A 5 -27.71 27.54 23.35
CA SER A 5 -28.76 26.63 22.90
C SER A 5 -29.40 25.94 24.10
N THR A 6 -30.72 26.07 24.25
CA THR A 6 -31.51 25.43 25.31
C THR A 6 -32.04 24.05 24.91
N LEU A 7 -31.64 23.55 23.74
CA LEU A 7 -32.03 22.21 23.29
C LEU A 7 -31.29 21.15 24.12
N PRO A 8 -31.98 20.09 24.60
CA PRO A 8 -31.33 18.99 25.29
C PRO A 8 -30.29 18.33 24.40
N ALA A 9 -29.20 17.84 25.00
CA ALA A 9 -28.16 17.13 24.27
C ALA A 9 -28.78 15.91 23.54
N PRO A 10 -28.45 15.69 22.25
CA PRO A 10 -28.96 14.53 21.52
C PRO A 10 -28.43 13.23 22.16
N SER A 11 -29.27 12.20 22.22
CA SER A 11 -28.86 10.85 22.63
C SER A 11 -28.44 10.03 21.42
N ILE A 12 -27.38 9.24 21.57
CA ILE A 12 -26.88 8.31 20.55
C ILE A 12 -26.77 6.93 21.20
N PHE A 13 -27.33 5.90 20.56
CA PHE A 13 -27.21 4.53 21.06
C PHE A 13 -25.79 4.01 20.88
N ALA A 14 -25.23 3.44 21.95
CA ALA A 14 -23.90 2.85 21.95
C ALA A 14 -23.81 1.73 22.98
N THR A 15 -22.88 0.79 22.76
CA THR A 15 -22.51 -0.24 23.74
C THR A 15 -21.07 -0.04 24.15
N PHE A 16 -20.79 -0.02 25.45
CA PHE A 16 -19.43 0.07 25.96
C PHE A 16 -18.87 -1.33 26.21
N ILE A 17 -17.86 -1.74 25.45
CA ILE A 17 -17.33 -3.11 25.43
C ILE A 17 -15.85 -3.12 25.75
N ARG A 18 -15.44 -4.10 26.58
CA ARG A 18 -14.04 -4.52 26.69
C ARG A 18 -13.76 -5.60 25.64
N GLY A 19 -12.91 -5.30 24.67
CA GLY A 19 -12.35 -6.26 23.72
C GLY A 19 -10.88 -6.49 24.04
N GLY A 20 -10.48 -7.74 24.29
CA GLY A 20 -9.14 -8.06 24.80
C GLY A 20 -8.77 -7.21 26.02
N THR A 21 -7.62 -6.53 25.96
CA THR A 21 -7.13 -5.61 27.00
C THR A 21 -7.47 -4.13 26.72
N SER A 22 -8.44 -3.85 25.85
CA SER A 22 -8.87 -2.49 25.48
C SER A 22 -10.37 -2.28 25.71
N LYS A 23 -10.79 -1.02 25.81
CA LYS A 23 -12.21 -0.64 25.91
C LYS A 23 -12.59 0.30 24.77
N ALA A 24 -13.78 0.12 24.21
CA ALA A 24 -14.30 0.99 23.15
C ALA A 24 -15.81 1.19 23.27
N LEU A 25 -16.28 2.31 22.71
CA LEU A 25 -17.69 2.45 22.36
C LEU A 25 -17.96 1.77 21.02
N PHE A 26 -19.01 0.96 20.98
CA PHE A 26 -19.51 0.29 19.80
C PHE A 26 -20.80 0.97 19.36
N PHE A 27 -20.87 1.35 18.09
CA PHE A 27 -22.04 1.96 17.46
C PHE A 27 -22.51 1.09 16.30
N HIS A 28 -23.83 1.05 16.08
CA HIS A 28 -24.33 0.75 14.75
C HIS A 28 -24.02 1.94 13.83
N GLU A 29 -23.60 1.70 12.58
CA GLU A 29 -23.30 2.79 11.63
C GLU A 29 -24.51 3.72 11.42
N LYS A 30 -25.73 3.16 11.43
CA LYS A 30 -26.99 3.92 11.24
C LYS A 30 -27.26 4.97 12.34
N ASP A 31 -26.64 4.82 13.52
CA ASP A 31 -26.84 5.72 14.66
C ASP A 31 -25.84 6.89 14.62
N LEU A 32 -24.90 6.88 13.67
CA LEU A 32 -23.91 7.94 13.47
C LEU A 32 -24.21 8.73 12.18
N PRO A 33 -23.75 10.00 12.08
CA PRO A 33 -23.70 10.71 10.81
C PRO A 33 -22.92 9.90 9.75
N PRO A 34 -23.14 10.14 8.44
CA PRO A 34 -22.34 9.51 7.39
C PRO A 34 -20.83 9.86 7.53
N PRO A 35 -19.93 9.06 6.92
CA PRO A 35 -18.49 9.30 7.00
C PRO A 35 -18.10 10.73 6.62
N GLY A 36 -17.19 11.34 7.38
CA GLY A 36 -16.70 12.70 7.16
C GLY A 36 -16.71 13.55 8.43
N ARG A 37 -16.48 14.85 8.26
CA ARG A 37 -16.21 15.80 9.36
C ARG A 37 -17.28 15.81 10.46
N THR A 38 -18.55 15.64 10.11
CA THR A 38 -19.63 15.61 11.10
C THR A 38 -19.55 14.38 12.00
N ARG A 39 -19.26 13.20 11.42
CA ARG A 39 -19.02 11.97 12.19
C ARG A 39 -17.80 12.16 13.10
N ASP A 40 -16.69 12.68 12.57
CA ASP A 40 -15.48 12.90 13.36
C ASP A 40 -15.73 13.80 14.57
N ASN A 41 -16.44 14.91 14.37
CA ASN A 41 -16.81 15.82 15.46
C ASN A 41 -17.66 15.12 16.53
N VAL A 42 -18.60 14.25 16.13
CA VAL A 42 -19.39 13.44 17.06
C VAL A 42 -18.49 12.50 17.84
N LEU A 43 -17.61 11.76 17.16
CA LEU A 43 -16.70 10.80 17.81
C LEU A 43 -15.72 11.49 18.78
N ILE A 44 -15.16 12.63 18.39
CA ILE A 44 -14.33 13.48 19.25
C ILE A 44 -15.11 13.90 20.49
N ARG A 45 -16.35 14.39 20.32
CA ARG A 45 -17.18 14.84 21.44
C ARG A 45 -17.56 13.72 22.39
N VAL A 46 -18.02 12.57 21.90
CA VAL A 46 -18.44 11.45 22.78
C VAL A 46 -17.25 10.87 23.55
N MET A 47 -16.05 10.91 22.97
CA MET A 47 -14.85 10.46 23.66
C MET A 47 -14.25 11.50 24.60
N GLY A 48 -14.63 12.78 24.48
CA GLY A 48 -14.12 13.86 25.35
C GLY A 48 -12.81 14.48 24.86
N SER A 49 -12.42 14.26 23.60
CA SER A 49 -11.24 14.89 23.01
C SER A 49 -11.56 16.34 22.57
N PRO A 50 -10.57 17.24 22.49
CA PRO A 50 -9.13 17.03 22.60
C PRO A 50 -8.58 17.08 24.03
N ASP A 51 -9.40 17.01 25.08
CA ASP A 51 -8.87 16.96 26.45
C ASP A 51 -8.06 15.66 26.68
N PRO A 52 -6.76 15.72 27.05
CA PRO A 52 -5.97 14.53 27.36
C PRO A 52 -6.57 13.66 28.48
N SER A 53 -7.29 14.25 29.43
CA SER A 53 -7.94 13.52 30.51
C SER A 53 -9.26 12.88 30.09
N GLN A 54 -9.86 13.38 29.00
CA GLN A 54 -11.16 12.98 28.47
C GLN A 54 -12.28 13.02 29.52
N ILE A 55 -12.19 13.94 30.50
CA ILE A 55 -13.09 13.95 31.67
C ILE A 55 -14.56 14.23 31.30
N ASP A 56 -14.78 14.97 30.22
CA ASP A 56 -16.11 15.29 29.67
C ASP A 56 -16.49 14.34 28.52
N GLY A 57 -16.15 13.05 28.64
CA GLY A 57 -16.49 12.02 27.66
C GLY A 57 -16.34 10.60 28.18
N MET A 58 -16.53 9.63 27.28
CA MET A 58 -16.42 8.19 27.59
C MET A 58 -14.99 7.65 27.46
N GLY A 59 -14.07 8.47 26.95
CA GLY A 59 -12.66 8.14 26.90
C GLY A 59 -12.07 8.01 28.30
N GLY A 60 -11.01 7.21 28.43
CA GLY A 60 -10.38 6.97 29.73
C GLY A 60 -8.99 7.61 29.88
N GLY A 61 -8.67 8.63 29.08
CA GLY A 61 -7.38 9.34 29.14
C GLY A 61 -6.16 8.50 28.76
N ARG A 62 -6.36 7.33 28.14
CA ARG A 62 -5.31 6.42 27.66
C ARG A 62 -5.66 5.90 26.27
N VAL A 63 -4.64 5.57 25.46
CA VAL A 63 -4.84 5.13 24.08
C VAL A 63 -5.67 3.83 24.02
N VAL A 64 -5.51 2.95 25.02
CA VAL A 64 -6.26 1.69 25.17
C VAL A 64 -7.74 1.87 25.57
N THR A 65 -8.13 3.07 26.00
CA THR A 65 -9.50 3.43 26.43
C THR A 65 -10.11 4.57 25.61
N SER A 66 -9.42 5.05 24.56
CA SER A 66 -9.89 6.08 23.62
C SER A 66 -10.13 5.46 22.24
N LYS A 67 -11.12 4.57 22.14
CA LYS A 67 -11.36 3.74 20.95
C LYS A 67 -12.85 3.66 20.61
N VAL A 68 -13.14 3.58 19.32
CA VAL A 68 -14.50 3.41 18.79
C VAL A 68 -14.52 2.26 17.79
N ALA A 69 -15.62 1.50 17.79
CA ALA A 69 -15.95 0.50 16.79
C ALA A 69 -17.30 0.87 16.14
N ILE A 70 -17.34 0.93 14.82
CA ILE A 70 -18.57 1.20 14.05
C ILE A 70 -18.89 -0.04 13.25
N ILE A 71 -20.08 -0.61 13.47
CA ILE A 71 -20.47 -1.91 12.94
C ILE A 71 -21.74 -1.77 12.10
N ARG A 72 -21.81 -2.55 11.02
CA ARG A 72 -23.03 -2.70 10.20
C ARG A 72 -23.09 -4.09 9.59
N PRO A 73 -24.28 -4.57 9.17
CA PRO A 73 -24.39 -5.77 8.34
C PRO A 73 -23.57 -5.62 7.05
N SER A 74 -22.79 -6.64 6.70
CA SER A 74 -21.98 -6.61 5.48
C SER A 74 -22.81 -6.93 4.24
N GLN A 75 -22.59 -6.18 3.16
CA GLN A 75 -23.12 -6.53 1.84
C GLN A 75 -22.24 -7.54 1.10
N ARG A 76 -21.02 -7.83 1.60
CA ARG A 76 -20.09 -8.75 0.95
C ARG A 76 -20.51 -10.21 1.15
N PRO A 77 -20.33 -11.12 0.18
CA PRO A 77 -20.68 -12.53 0.36
C PRO A 77 -19.76 -13.28 1.35
N ASP A 78 -18.52 -12.82 1.49
CA ASP A 78 -17.47 -13.41 2.33
C ASP A 78 -17.47 -12.90 3.79
N ALA A 79 -18.25 -11.87 4.12
CA ALA A 79 -18.36 -11.30 5.46
C ALA A 79 -19.81 -11.26 5.97
N ASP A 80 -19.96 -11.29 7.30
CA ASP A 80 -21.24 -11.16 7.98
C ASP A 80 -21.48 -9.71 8.42
N VAL A 81 -20.44 -9.04 8.91
CA VAL A 81 -20.45 -7.62 9.32
C VAL A 81 -19.25 -6.86 8.78
N ASP A 82 -19.45 -5.57 8.51
CA ASP A 82 -18.36 -4.63 8.29
C ASP A 82 -18.01 -3.95 9.63
N TYR A 83 -16.72 -3.81 9.89
CA TYR A 83 -16.15 -3.21 11.08
C TYR A 83 -15.21 -2.08 10.71
N THR A 84 -15.50 -0.87 11.18
CA THR A 84 -14.59 0.27 11.11
C THR A 84 -14.04 0.56 12.51
N PHE A 85 -12.72 0.49 12.66
CA PHE A 85 -12.04 0.96 13.86
C PHE A 85 -11.78 2.46 13.76
N ALA A 86 -12.00 3.19 14.87
CA ALA A 86 -11.63 4.58 14.99
C ALA A 86 -10.76 4.78 16.24
N GLN A 87 -9.53 5.26 16.04
CA GLN A 87 -8.66 5.74 17.10
C GLN A 87 -8.89 7.24 17.28
N VAL A 88 -9.36 7.65 18.47
CA VAL A 88 -9.55 9.07 18.79
C VAL A 88 -8.33 9.58 19.57
N GLY A 89 -7.76 10.69 19.12
CA GLY A 89 -6.55 11.28 19.70
C GLY A 89 -6.74 11.75 21.14
N LEU A 90 -5.74 11.51 22.00
CA LEU A 90 -5.62 12.14 23.32
C LEU A 90 -4.94 13.49 23.11
N GLY A 91 -5.54 14.61 23.47
CA GLY A 91 -4.91 15.92 23.23
C GLY A 91 -5.17 16.53 21.85
N GLU A 92 -5.75 15.78 20.91
CA GLU A 92 -5.91 16.19 19.50
C GLU A 92 -7.35 16.05 19.02
N SER A 93 -7.82 17.00 18.21
CA SER A 93 -9.11 16.92 17.51
C SER A 93 -8.98 16.08 16.24
N LYS A 94 -8.55 14.82 16.39
CA LYS A 94 -8.25 13.91 15.27
C LYS A 94 -8.82 12.52 15.52
N VAL A 95 -9.38 11.95 14.45
CA VAL A 95 -9.78 10.54 14.37
C VAL A 95 -8.98 9.87 13.27
N SER A 96 -8.47 8.66 13.52
CA SER A 96 -7.78 7.83 12.53
C SER A 96 -8.55 6.54 12.29
N TYR A 97 -8.70 6.17 11.02
CA TYR A 97 -9.48 5.01 10.56
C TYR A 97 -8.64 3.94 9.85
N ASP A 98 -7.37 4.23 9.57
CA ASP A 98 -6.51 3.46 8.65
C ASP A 98 -5.79 2.30 9.35
N ALA A 99 -6.42 1.68 10.34
CA ALA A 99 -5.82 0.62 11.13
C ALA A 99 -6.88 -0.36 11.66
N ASN A 100 -6.43 -1.58 11.96
CA ASN A 100 -7.17 -2.53 12.78
C ASN A 100 -6.77 -2.37 14.26
N CYS A 101 -7.68 -2.75 15.17
CA CYS A 101 -7.32 -2.99 16.56
C CYS A 101 -7.69 -4.43 16.94
N GLY A 102 -6.68 -5.31 17.04
CA GLY A 102 -6.91 -6.73 17.32
C GLY A 102 -7.73 -6.96 18.59
N ASN A 103 -7.43 -6.21 19.65
CA ASN A 103 -8.21 -6.23 20.90
C ASN A 103 -9.69 -5.87 20.66
N ILE A 104 -9.99 -4.76 20.00
CA ILE A 104 -11.38 -4.32 19.79
C ILE A 104 -12.13 -5.24 18.83
N SER A 105 -11.44 -5.81 17.84
CA SER A 105 -12.04 -6.77 16.92
C SER A 105 -12.59 -8.03 17.64
N SER A 106 -12.06 -8.38 18.82
CA SER A 106 -12.60 -9.49 19.63
C SER A 106 -13.98 -9.20 20.21
N GLY A 107 -14.37 -7.92 20.33
CA GLY A 107 -15.70 -7.49 20.77
C GLY A 107 -16.74 -7.44 19.65
N VAL A 108 -16.30 -7.48 18.39
CA VAL A 108 -17.20 -7.35 17.21
C VAL A 108 -18.10 -8.56 17.06
N GLY A 109 -17.56 -9.77 17.21
CA GLY A 109 -18.35 -11.01 17.15
C GLY A 109 -19.50 -11.02 18.15
N PRO A 110 -19.23 -10.87 19.47
CA PRO A 110 -20.26 -10.78 20.49
C PRO A 110 -21.29 -9.67 20.24
N PHE A 111 -20.84 -8.47 19.86
CA PHE A 111 -21.73 -7.36 19.53
C PHE A 111 -22.67 -7.73 18.37
N ALA A 112 -22.13 -8.26 17.27
CA ALA A 112 -22.92 -8.61 16.09
C ALA A 112 -23.95 -9.71 16.36
N ILE A 113 -23.63 -10.68 17.23
CA ILE A 113 -24.57 -11.72 17.68
C ILE A 113 -25.69 -11.10 18.51
N ASN A 114 -25.34 -10.35 19.56
CA ASN A 114 -26.29 -9.79 20.51
C ASN A 114 -27.24 -8.76 19.87
N GLU A 115 -26.75 -8.02 18.87
CA GLU A 115 -27.51 -7.00 18.14
C GLU A 115 -28.22 -7.55 16.89
N GLY A 116 -28.13 -8.86 16.62
CA GLY A 116 -28.84 -9.50 15.51
C GLY A 116 -28.35 -9.08 14.11
N LEU A 117 -27.09 -8.70 13.97
CA LEU A 117 -26.53 -8.16 12.72
C LEU A 117 -26.14 -9.22 11.68
N LEU A 118 -26.10 -10.49 12.09
CA LEU A 118 -25.63 -11.60 11.28
C LEU A 118 -26.70 -12.10 10.31
N LYS A 119 -26.26 -12.51 9.10
CA LYS A 119 -27.13 -13.00 8.02
C LYS A 119 -27.88 -14.29 8.37
N SER A 120 -27.21 -15.20 9.06
CA SER A 120 -27.80 -16.43 9.61
C SER A 120 -27.68 -16.40 11.12
N GLN A 121 -28.72 -16.84 11.84
CA GLN A 121 -28.75 -16.93 13.31
C GLN A 121 -28.38 -18.31 13.87
N THR A 122 -27.87 -19.21 13.04
CA THR A 122 -27.51 -20.58 13.46
C THR A 122 -26.12 -20.68 14.06
N TRP A 123 -25.93 -21.52 15.07
CA TRP A 123 -24.63 -21.95 15.60
C TRP A 123 -24.49 -23.48 15.56
N ARG A 124 -23.29 -24.01 15.79
CA ARG A 124 -23.01 -25.45 15.89
C ARG A 124 -22.14 -25.71 17.11
N ASP A 125 -22.46 -26.75 17.88
CA ASP A 125 -21.70 -27.19 19.06
C ASP A 125 -21.40 -26.02 20.04
N GLY A 126 -22.43 -25.23 20.35
CA GLY A 126 -22.30 -24.04 21.22
C GLY A 126 -21.44 -22.91 20.66
N LYS A 127 -21.01 -22.94 19.38
CA LYS A 127 -20.11 -21.95 18.79
C LYS A 127 -20.67 -21.31 17.52
N ARG A 128 -20.48 -20.00 17.42
CA ARG A 128 -20.83 -19.18 16.27
C ARG A 128 -19.56 -18.62 15.63
N VAL A 129 -19.41 -18.84 14.34
CA VAL A 129 -18.35 -18.22 13.54
C VAL A 129 -18.90 -16.92 12.99
N VAL A 130 -18.16 -15.83 13.18
CA VAL A 130 -18.50 -14.49 12.67
C VAL A 130 -17.38 -14.00 11.77
N ARG A 131 -17.68 -13.75 10.49
CA ARG A 131 -16.74 -13.21 9.52
C ARG A 131 -16.86 -11.68 9.49
N ILE A 132 -15.75 -11.00 9.71
CA ILE A 132 -15.69 -9.56 9.96
C ILE A 132 -14.81 -8.95 8.88
N TYR A 133 -15.38 -8.11 8.03
CA TYR A 133 -14.60 -7.31 7.08
C TYR A 133 -14.18 -6.00 7.75
N ASN A 134 -12.88 -5.79 7.93
CA ASN A 134 -12.35 -4.55 8.48
C ASN A 134 -12.20 -3.51 7.35
N THR A 135 -12.98 -2.44 7.41
CA THR A 135 -13.02 -1.43 6.34
C THR A 135 -11.79 -0.52 6.31
N GLY A 136 -11.01 -0.46 7.40
CA GLY A 136 -9.81 0.38 7.49
C GLY A 136 -8.54 -0.30 6.96
N THR A 137 -8.57 -1.63 6.83
CA THR A 137 -7.39 -2.45 6.44
C THR A 137 -7.69 -3.42 5.30
N ASP A 138 -8.94 -3.46 4.81
CA ASP A 138 -9.44 -4.43 3.85
C ASP A 138 -9.27 -5.91 4.25
N ALA A 139 -8.97 -6.16 5.52
CA ALA A 139 -8.73 -7.49 6.06
C ALA A 139 -10.03 -8.25 6.37
N LEU A 140 -10.03 -9.57 6.17
CA LEU A 140 -11.07 -10.45 6.70
C LEU A 140 -10.59 -11.10 8.00
N LEU A 141 -11.36 -10.93 9.06
CA LEU A 141 -11.13 -11.51 10.38
C LEU A 141 -12.22 -12.53 10.70
N VAL A 142 -11.88 -13.58 11.45
CA VAL A 142 -12.86 -14.58 11.86
C VAL A 142 -12.87 -14.70 13.38
N ALA A 143 -14.03 -14.50 13.99
CA ALA A 143 -14.24 -14.66 15.42
C ALA A 143 -15.05 -15.94 15.70
N HIS A 144 -14.52 -16.83 16.53
CA HIS A 144 -15.23 -18.00 17.03
C HIS A 144 -15.76 -17.69 18.43
N VAL A 145 -17.05 -17.39 18.51
CA VAL A 145 -17.73 -16.92 19.72
C VAL A 145 -18.54 -18.05 20.34
N GLN A 146 -18.39 -18.27 21.64
CA GLN A 146 -19.24 -19.18 22.40
C GLN A 146 -20.65 -18.59 22.53
N ILE A 147 -21.67 -19.43 22.40
CA ILE A 147 -23.08 -19.07 22.50
C ILE A 147 -23.68 -19.66 23.77
N ASP A 148 -24.43 -18.85 24.49
CA ASP A 148 -25.34 -19.34 25.52
C ASP A 148 -26.55 -19.97 24.81
N GLU A 149 -26.66 -21.29 24.84
CA GLU A 149 -27.71 -22.03 24.13
C GLU A 149 -29.12 -21.72 24.62
N PHE A 150 -29.28 -21.20 25.84
CA PHE A 150 -30.58 -20.83 26.39
C PHE A 150 -31.05 -19.47 25.86
N THR A 151 -30.13 -18.52 25.69
CA THR A 151 -30.46 -17.14 25.29
C THR A 151 -30.21 -16.88 23.81
N GLY A 152 -29.41 -17.73 23.13
CA GLY A 152 -28.94 -17.50 21.77
C GLY A 152 -27.94 -16.33 21.64
N ARG A 153 -27.49 -15.77 22.78
CA ARG A 153 -26.57 -14.62 22.85
C ARG A 153 -25.13 -15.09 22.98
N ALA A 154 -24.20 -14.18 22.78
CA ALA A 154 -22.80 -14.45 23.06
C ALA A 154 -22.61 -14.76 24.56
N GLN A 155 -21.97 -15.89 24.86
CA GLN A 155 -21.60 -16.28 26.22
C GLN A 155 -20.48 -15.35 26.70
N GLU A 156 -20.72 -14.59 27.77
CA GLU A 156 -19.72 -13.67 28.34
C GLU A 156 -18.94 -14.30 29.50
N LYS A 157 -19.62 -15.10 30.33
CA LYS A 157 -19.03 -15.74 31.52
C LYS A 157 -18.27 -17.02 31.14
N GLY A 158 -17.12 -17.21 31.77
CA GLY A 158 -16.27 -18.39 31.63
C GLY A 158 -15.09 -18.33 32.60
N ASP A 159 -14.18 -19.28 32.49
CA ASP A 159 -13.01 -19.46 33.35
C ASP A 159 -11.68 -19.10 32.66
N TYR A 160 -11.73 -18.62 31.42
CA TYR A 160 -10.53 -18.23 30.67
C TYR A 160 -10.01 -16.85 31.11
N ALA A 161 -8.72 -16.77 31.43
CA ALA A 161 -8.03 -15.55 31.83
C ALA A 161 -7.06 -15.07 30.74
N ILE A 162 -6.86 -13.75 30.64
CA ILE A 162 -5.84 -13.14 29.78
C ILE A 162 -4.98 -12.15 30.59
N SER A 163 -3.69 -12.07 30.27
CA SER A 163 -2.79 -11.10 30.87
C SER A 163 -3.27 -9.67 30.64
N GLY A 164 -3.21 -8.82 31.67
CA GLY A 164 -3.66 -7.43 31.61
C GLY A 164 -5.15 -7.20 31.87
N CYS A 165 -5.94 -8.25 32.15
CA CYS A 165 -7.32 -8.12 32.61
C CYS A 165 -7.52 -8.83 33.96
N GLN A 166 -8.30 -8.22 34.84
CA GLN A 166 -8.74 -8.87 36.07
C GLN A 166 -9.99 -9.72 35.81
N GLY A 167 -10.04 -10.91 36.41
CA GLY A 167 -11.18 -11.85 36.28
C GLY A 167 -11.06 -12.80 35.08
N THR A 168 -12.15 -13.51 34.81
CA THR A 168 -12.26 -14.52 33.75
C THR A 168 -13.49 -14.29 32.87
N GLY A 169 -13.49 -14.87 31.67
CA GLY A 169 -14.60 -14.81 30.73
C GLY A 169 -14.62 -16.00 29.78
N ALA A 170 -15.59 -16.03 28.87
CA ALA A 170 -15.60 -17.03 27.81
C ALA A 170 -14.49 -16.74 26.78
N PRO A 171 -13.78 -17.77 26.28
CA PRO A 171 -12.74 -17.58 25.28
C PRO A 171 -13.34 -17.25 23.91
N ILE A 172 -12.68 -16.33 23.19
CA ILE A 172 -12.96 -16.03 21.79
C ILE A 172 -11.69 -16.29 21.01
N LEU A 173 -11.72 -17.28 20.11
CA LEU A 173 -10.61 -17.51 19.18
C LEU A 173 -10.75 -16.53 18.02
N MET A 174 -9.74 -15.69 17.86
CA MET A 174 -9.64 -14.74 16.74
C MET A 174 -8.64 -15.28 15.71
N ASP A 175 -9.10 -15.44 14.48
CA ASP A 175 -8.28 -15.87 13.34
C ASP A 175 -8.04 -14.68 12.39
N TYR A 176 -6.75 -14.36 12.22
CA TYR A 176 -6.22 -13.28 11.37
C TYR A 176 -5.47 -13.82 10.15
N SER A 177 -5.59 -15.12 9.84
CA SER A 177 -4.88 -15.76 8.72
C SER A 177 -5.19 -15.13 7.36
N GLN A 178 -6.36 -14.47 7.23
CA GLN A 178 -6.80 -13.72 6.04
C GLN A 178 -6.63 -12.21 6.18
N ALA A 179 -5.87 -11.76 7.18
CA ALA A 179 -5.63 -10.34 7.44
C ALA A 179 -4.31 -9.81 6.81
N ALA A 180 -3.58 -10.65 6.07
CA ALA A 180 -2.52 -10.17 5.20
C ALA A 180 -3.15 -9.49 3.97
N LEU A 181 -2.69 -8.29 3.62
CA LEU A 181 -3.09 -7.67 2.37
C LEU A 181 -2.73 -8.58 1.18
N PRO A 182 -3.49 -8.56 0.07
CA PRO A 182 -3.12 -9.27 -1.15
C PRO A 182 -1.73 -8.88 -1.70
N SER A 183 -1.18 -7.74 -1.28
CA SER A 183 0.04 -7.10 -1.78
C SER A 183 1.36 -7.52 -1.12
N LYS A 184 1.42 -8.72 -0.51
CA LYS A 184 2.60 -9.38 0.11
C LYS A 184 2.82 -9.04 1.59
N MET A 185 3.17 -10.08 2.36
CA MET A 185 3.53 -10.00 3.79
C MET A 185 4.76 -9.13 4.06
N LEU A 186 5.69 -9.06 3.10
CA LEU A 186 6.88 -8.20 3.13
C LEU A 186 6.73 -7.15 2.02
N PRO A 187 6.26 -5.93 2.32
CA PRO A 187 5.96 -4.93 1.30
C PRO A 187 7.19 -4.49 0.48
N THR A 188 8.39 -4.67 1.02
CA THR A 188 9.68 -4.33 0.39
C THR A 188 10.29 -5.47 -0.41
N ASP A 189 9.69 -6.68 -0.39
CA ASP A 189 10.27 -7.93 -0.88
C ASP A 189 11.57 -8.39 -0.18
N ASN A 190 12.06 -7.63 0.81
CA ASN A 190 13.24 -7.97 1.58
C ASN A 190 12.83 -8.54 2.95
N ILE A 191 13.59 -9.53 3.43
CA ILE A 191 13.45 -9.98 4.83
C ILE A 191 14.07 -8.94 5.77
N ILE A 192 15.13 -8.26 5.34
CA ILE A 192 15.82 -7.20 6.06
C ILE A 192 16.01 -6.04 5.10
N ASP A 193 15.53 -4.86 5.49
CA ASP A 193 15.79 -3.58 4.85
C ASP A 193 16.84 -2.80 5.66
N HIS A 194 17.65 -2.02 4.94
CA HIS A 194 18.65 -1.13 5.52
C HIS A 194 18.20 0.32 5.33
N TYR A 195 18.11 1.06 6.43
CA TYR A 195 17.70 2.46 6.45
C TYR A 195 18.82 3.34 6.98
N ASP A 196 19.22 4.34 6.20
CA ASP A 196 20.17 5.35 6.63
C ASP A 196 19.45 6.40 7.47
N CYS A 197 19.74 6.43 8.77
CA CYS A 197 19.21 7.41 9.71
C CYS A 197 20.35 8.32 10.22
N THR A 198 20.00 9.48 10.77
CA THR A 198 20.96 10.46 11.32
C THR A 198 21.81 9.90 12.46
N PHE A 199 21.32 8.87 13.14
CA PHE A 199 22.00 8.20 14.25
C PHE A 199 22.72 6.91 13.84
N GLY A 200 22.72 6.55 12.55
CA GLY A 200 23.39 5.37 12.01
C GLY A 200 22.51 4.56 11.06
N GLN A 201 23.08 3.47 10.56
CA GLN A 201 22.35 2.53 9.73
C GLN A 201 21.47 1.63 10.62
N VAL A 202 20.20 1.50 10.25
CA VAL A 202 19.23 0.66 10.96
C VAL A 202 18.83 -0.50 10.07
N GLU A 203 18.97 -1.72 10.58
CA GLU A 203 18.38 -2.91 9.99
C GLU A 203 16.97 -3.10 10.54
N ALA A 204 15.99 -3.27 9.65
CA ALA A 204 14.63 -3.55 10.06
C ALA A 204 13.92 -4.52 9.12
N THR A 205 13.02 -5.34 9.67
CA THR A 205 12.07 -6.14 8.87
C THR A 205 10.73 -5.42 8.84
N PHE A 206 10.26 -5.06 7.65
CA PHE A 206 8.91 -4.50 7.49
C PHE A 206 7.92 -5.59 7.09
N CYS A 207 6.91 -5.81 7.93
CA CYS A 207 5.91 -6.84 7.74
C CYS A 207 4.50 -6.25 7.86
N GLU A 208 3.59 -6.68 6.99
CA GLU A 208 2.21 -6.24 6.98
C GLU A 208 1.26 -7.43 7.08
N VAL A 209 0.91 -7.78 8.33
CA VAL A 209 -0.08 -8.80 8.67
C VAL A 209 -1.03 -8.21 9.70
N GLY A 210 -2.26 -7.92 9.30
CA GLY A 210 -3.25 -7.22 10.11
C GLY A 210 -3.01 -5.71 10.23
N ASN A 211 -1.79 -5.29 10.58
CA ASN A 211 -1.32 -3.90 10.52
C ASN A 211 0.16 -3.89 10.06
N PRO A 212 0.64 -2.78 9.47
CA PRO A 212 2.06 -2.61 9.18
C PRO A 212 2.88 -2.50 10.48
N VAL A 213 3.96 -3.28 10.57
CA VAL A 213 4.89 -3.31 11.69
C VAL A 213 6.33 -3.34 11.18
N ALA A 214 7.19 -2.54 11.78
CA ALA A 214 8.64 -2.64 11.60
C ALA A 214 9.25 -3.32 12.84
N PHE A 215 10.04 -4.36 12.62
CA PHE A 215 10.86 -5.01 13.64
C PHE A 215 12.28 -4.49 13.55
N VAL A 216 12.81 -3.95 14.65
CA VAL A 216 14.14 -3.36 14.75
C VAL A 216 14.83 -3.96 15.97
N ALA A 217 16.12 -4.25 15.88
CA ALA A 217 16.89 -4.69 17.04
C ALA A 217 17.01 -3.55 18.07
N ALA A 218 16.84 -3.87 19.35
CA ALA A 218 16.89 -2.89 20.44
C ALA A 218 18.19 -2.08 20.44
N GLU A 219 19.32 -2.75 20.17
CA GLU A 219 20.65 -2.12 20.11
C GLU A 219 20.78 -1.07 19.01
N CYS A 220 20.10 -1.23 17.86
CA CYS A 220 20.09 -0.22 16.79
C CYS A 220 19.46 1.10 17.25
N LEU A 221 18.57 1.06 18.24
CA LEU A 221 17.92 2.23 18.82
C LEU A 221 18.58 2.68 20.14
N GLY A 222 19.65 2.02 20.56
CA GLY A 222 20.39 2.32 21.79
C GLY A 222 19.69 1.87 23.07
N VAL A 223 18.85 0.83 23.01
CA VAL A 223 18.11 0.28 24.16
C VAL A 223 18.40 -1.21 24.36
N LEU A 224 18.14 -1.71 25.56
CA LEU A 224 18.32 -3.11 25.97
C LEU A 224 17.14 -3.99 25.57
N GLY A 225 15.93 -3.42 25.48
CA GLY A 225 14.68 -4.14 25.23
C GLY A 225 13.98 -4.66 26.50
N SER A 226 14.50 -4.31 27.68
CA SER A 226 13.94 -4.67 28.99
C SER A 226 13.58 -3.45 29.85
N GLU A 227 13.44 -2.28 29.23
CA GLU A 227 13.08 -1.03 29.88
C GLU A 227 11.66 -1.07 30.46
N THR A 228 11.41 -0.20 31.42
CA THR A 228 10.06 0.03 31.93
C THR A 228 9.29 0.97 31.00
N VAL A 229 7.95 0.92 31.08
CA VAL A 229 7.07 1.82 30.31
C VAL A 229 7.43 3.29 30.55
N ASP A 230 7.61 3.69 31.82
CA ASP A 230 7.93 5.08 32.17
C ASP A 230 9.28 5.53 31.60
N SER A 231 10.27 4.63 31.52
CA SER A 231 11.57 4.92 30.92
C SER A 231 11.46 5.14 29.42
N LEU A 232 10.66 4.33 28.72
CA LEU A 232 10.45 4.46 27.28
C LEU A 232 9.61 5.70 26.94
N ASP A 233 8.54 5.97 27.69
CA ASP A 233 7.64 7.10 27.45
C ASP A 233 8.29 8.46 27.72
N SER A 234 9.30 8.50 28.60
CA SER A 234 10.03 9.74 28.95
C SER A 234 11.25 10.01 28.06
N ASP A 235 11.76 9.00 27.34
CA ASP A 235 12.91 9.14 26.44
C ASP A 235 12.50 9.71 25.08
N LYS A 236 12.56 11.05 24.99
CA LYS A 236 12.23 11.78 23.75
C LYS A 236 13.19 11.47 22.61
N GLU A 237 14.46 11.23 22.89
CA GLU A 237 15.45 10.95 21.85
C GLU A 237 15.21 9.58 21.22
N LEU A 238 14.90 8.57 22.03
CA LEU A 238 14.46 7.27 21.54
C LEU A 238 13.21 7.38 20.67
N ILE A 239 12.20 8.12 21.12
CA ILE A 239 10.96 8.35 20.36
C ILE A 239 11.27 8.98 18.99
N ASP A 240 12.19 9.94 18.94
CA ASP A 240 12.58 10.58 17.69
C ASP A 240 13.36 9.63 16.76
N ARG A 241 14.27 8.79 17.30
CA ARG A 241 14.92 7.72 16.52
C ARG A 241 13.93 6.72 15.94
N ILE A 242 12.91 6.32 16.70
CA ILE A 242 11.83 5.44 16.25
C ILE A 242 11.03 6.11 15.12
N ARG A 243 10.66 7.39 15.28
CA ARG A 243 9.93 8.15 14.26
C ARG A 243 10.71 8.30 12.97
N GLU A 244 12.01 8.58 13.07
CA GLU A 244 12.89 8.67 11.90
C GLU A 244 12.96 7.34 11.15
N THR A 245 13.16 6.23 11.87
CA THR A 245 13.17 4.88 11.28
C THR A 245 11.85 4.57 10.56
N LEU A 246 10.71 4.89 11.17
CA LEU A 246 9.38 4.72 10.56
C LEU A 246 9.14 5.65 9.35
N ALA A 247 9.76 6.83 9.33
CA ALA A 247 9.68 7.73 8.18
C ALA A 247 10.50 7.20 7.00
N ALA A 248 11.71 6.70 7.27
CA ALA A 248 12.57 6.06 6.28
C ALA A 248 11.91 4.82 5.67
N SER A 249 11.21 4.01 6.48
CA SER A 249 10.50 2.80 6.01
C SER A 249 9.29 3.09 5.11
N LYS A 250 8.74 4.31 5.16
CA LYS A 250 7.61 4.75 4.33
C LYS A 250 8.04 5.42 3.03
N ALA A 251 9.34 5.64 2.81
CA ALA A 251 9.83 6.24 1.58
C ALA A 251 9.49 5.32 0.38
N PRO A 252 8.92 5.84 -0.72
CA PRO A 252 8.56 5.03 -1.87
C PRO A 252 9.80 4.32 -2.43
N CYS A 253 9.73 3.00 -2.59
CA CYS A 253 10.82 2.22 -3.17
C CYS A 253 11.15 2.78 -4.58
N PRO A 254 12.37 3.32 -4.79
CA PRO A 254 12.77 3.97 -6.02
C PRO A 254 12.64 3.04 -7.23
N ILE A 255 12.40 3.61 -8.42
CA ILE A 255 12.18 2.81 -9.64
C ILE A 255 13.37 1.88 -9.93
N GLU A 256 14.60 2.29 -9.60
CA GLU A 256 15.85 1.54 -9.80
C GLU A 256 15.89 0.20 -9.04
N LYS A 257 15.17 0.13 -7.91
CA LYS A 257 15.06 -1.08 -7.11
C LYS A 257 13.96 -2.04 -7.63
N ARG A 258 13.01 -1.55 -8.43
CA ARG A 258 11.89 -2.34 -8.97
C ARG A 258 12.32 -3.37 -10.01
N SER A 259 11.56 -4.45 -10.11
CA SER A 259 11.70 -5.44 -11.18
C SER A 259 11.12 -4.91 -12.51
N ALA A 260 11.58 -5.44 -13.64
CA ALA A 260 11.03 -5.12 -14.96
C ALA A 260 9.51 -5.37 -15.02
N LYS A 261 9.06 -6.49 -14.43
CA LYS A 261 7.65 -6.89 -14.38
C LYS A 261 6.77 -5.88 -13.64
N GLU A 262 7.27 -5.29 -12.55
CA GLU A 262 6.55 -4.22 -11.84
C GLU A 262 6.43 -2.95 -12.70
N VAL A 263 7.50 -2.55 -13.37
CA VAL A 263 7.51 -1.38 -14.26
C VAL A 263 6.57 -1.59 -15.45
N VAL A 264 6.64 -2.74 -16.10
CA VAL A 264 5.74 -3.17 -17.19
C VAL A 264 4.28 -3.10 -16.75
N LYS A 265 3.95 -3.69 -15.59
CA LYS A 265 2.57 -3.66 -15.06
C LYS A 265 2.12 -2.25 -14.71
N LYS A 266 2.99 -1.43 -14.11
CA LYS A 266 2.66 -0.08 -13.66
C LYS A 266 2.42 0.89 -14.82
N LEU A 267 3.18 0.74 -15.91
CA LEU A 267 3.07 1.57 -17.10
C LEU A 267 2.11 0.99 -18.17
N GLY A 268 1.58 -0.22 -17.95
CA GLY A 268 0.68 -0.87 -18.90
C GLY A 268 1.37 -1.25 -20.21
N LEU A 269 2.65 -1.64 -20.16
CA LEU A 269 3.40 -2.03 -21.36
C LEU A 269 2.95 -3.41 -21.86
N ILE A 270 2.95 -3.58 -23.18
CA ILE A 270 2.64 -4.84 -23.87
C ILE A 270 3.88 -5.41 -24.57
N PRO A 271 4.00 -6.73 -24.78
CA PRO A 271 5.15 -7.32 -25.47
C PRO A 271 5.39 -6.71 -26.86
N ASN A 272 6.65 -6.51 -27.23
CA ASN A 272 7.05 -6.00 -28.54
C ASN A 272 7.65 -7.13 -29.41
N GLU A 273 7.40 -7.08 -30.72
CA GLU A 273 7.95 -8.02 -31.71
C GLU A 273 9.48 -7.93 -31.80
N GLU A 274 10.05 -6.75 -31.58
CA GLU A 274 11.51 -6.54 -31.54
C GLU A 274 12.19 -7.06 -30.26
N LYS A 275 11.42 -7.71 -29.36
CA LYS A 275 11.67 -7.97 -27.94
C LYS A 275 11.41 -6.77 -27.03
N GLY A 276 11.28 -7.04 -25.73
CA GLY A 276 10.96 -6.04 -24.73
C GLY A 276 9.46 -5.76 -24.68
N TYR A 277 9.10 -4.61 -24.12
CA TYR A 277 7.72 -4.18 -23.92
C TYR A 277 7.56 -2.72 -24.30
N TYR A 278 6.41 -2.34 -24.85
CA TYR A 278 6.14 -0.95 -25.22
C TYR A 278 4.69 -0.53 -24.95
N VAL A 279 4.45 0.78 -24.92
CA VAL A 279 3.11 1.36 -25.03
C VAL A 279 3.20 2.74 -25.65
N GLN A 280 2.31 3.07 -26.59
CA GLN A 280 2.17 4.43 -27.09
C GLN A 280 1.40 5.27 -26.06
N THR A 281 2.02 6.34 -25.58
CA THR A 281 1.45 7.24 -24.56
C THR A 281 0.88 8.52 -25.15
N PHE A 282 1.30 8.87 -26.37
CA PHE A 282 0.86 10.07 -27.06
C PHE A 282 0.80 9.85 -28.57
N GLN A 283 -0.20 10.45 -29.20
CA GLN A 283 -0.33 10.62 -30.64
C GLN A 283 -0.83 12.03 -30.91
N ASP A 284 -0.12 12.77 -31.75
CA ASP A 284 -0.50 14.12 -32.12
C ASP A 284 -1.85 14.12 -32.85
N PRO A 285 -2.83 14.94 -32.43
CA PRO A 285 -4.13 15.01 -33.10
C PRO A 285 -4.02 15.59 -34.52
N ASP A 286 -3.00 16.40 -34.78
CA ASP A 286 -2.78 16.98 -36.11
C ASP A 286 -2.05 15.99 -37.01
N THR A 287 -2.35 16.07 -38.31
CA THR A 287 -1.75 15.21 -39.33
C THR A 287 -1.05 16.01 -40.41
N ASN A 288 0.00 15.44 -40.98
CA ASN A 288 0.64 15.97 -42.17
C ASN A 288 -0.24 15.78 -43.43
N SER A 289 0.25 16.24 -44.58
CA SER A 289 -0.45 16.11 -45.89
C SER A 289 -0.72 14.67 -46.34
N GLN A 290 -0.10 13.67 -45.69
CA GLN A 290 -0.28 12.25 -45.95
C GLN A 290 -1.21 11.58 -44.93
N ASN A 291 -1.93 12.36 -44.12
CA ASN A 291 -2.82 11.90 -43.06
C ASN A 291 -2.11 11.07 -41.96
N ARG A 292 -0.81 11.31 -41.76
CA ARG A 292 -0.01 10.72 -40.68
C ARG A 292 0.14 11.72 -39.55
N SER A 293 -0.07 11.27 -38.31
CA SER A 293 0.11 12.09 -37.11
C SER A 293 1.47 12.79 -37.12
N LEU A 294 1.54 14.05 -36.66
CA LEU A 294 2.79 14.81 -36.67
C LEU A 294 3.86 14.19 -35.77
N SER A 295 3.46 13.57 -34.66
CA SER A 295 4.37 12.88 -33.75
C SER A 295 3.67 11.84 -32.86
N THR A 296 4.45 10.90 -32.34
CA THR A 296 4.01 9.96 -31.29
C THR A 296 5.06 9.88 -30.19
N ALA A 297 4.64 9.55 -28.97
CA ALA A 297 5.54 9.18 -27.89
C ALA A 297 5.21 7.76 -27.38
N ILE A 298 6.25 6.99 -27.12
CA ILE A 298 6.18 5.58 -26.71
C ILE A 298 7.08 5.38 -25.49
N TYR A 299 6.62 4.60 -24.51
CA TYR A 299 7.54 3.99 -23.54
C TYR A 299 7.99 2.64 -24.07
N TYR A 300 9.29 2.35 -23.95
CA TYR A 300 9.90 1.08 -24.29
C TYR A 300 10.78 0.58 -23.14
N LEU A 301 10.64 -0.70 -22.80
CA LEU A 301 11.44 -1.36 -21.78
C LEU A 301 12.10 -2.61 -22.36
N LEU A 302 13.42 -2.71 -22.21
CA LEU A 302 14.20 -3.87 -22.61
C LEU A 302 14.88 -4.49 -21.39
N GLU A 303 14.65 -5.78 -21.17
CA GLU A 303 15.36 -6.56 -20.15
C GLU A 303 16.73 -7.02 -20.67
N GLY A 304 17.77 -6.99 -19.84
CA GLY A 304 19.09 -7.51 -20.27
C GLY A 304 19.08 -9.02 -20.50
N SER A 305 18.20 -9.75 -19.80
CA SER A 305 18.05 -11.21 -19.90
C SER A 305 17.56 -11.69 -21.26
N VAL A 306 16.86 -10.86 -22.04
CA VAL A 306 16.36 -11.21 -23.38
C VAL A 306 17.38 -10.91 -24.49
N GLY A 307 18.52 -10.32 -24.13
CA GLY A 307 19.59 -9.93 -25.04
C GLY A 307 19.23 -8.72 -25.91
N PRO A 308 20.00 -8.48 -27.00
CA PRO A 308 19.74 -7.37 -27.91
C PRO A 308 18.36 -7.46 -28.56
N SER A 309 17.73 -6.30 -28.81
CA SER A 309 16.52 -6.21 -29.63
C SER A 309 16.80 -6.68 -31.07
N ILE A 310 15.76 -6.90 -31.86
CA ILE A 310 15.93 -7.23 -33.28
C ILE A 310 16.36 -5.96 -34.04
N TRP A 311 17.26 -6.13 -35.01
CA TRP A 311 17.61 -5.05 -35.93
C TRP A 311 16.34 -4.58 -36.65
N HIS A 312 16.07 -3.28 -36.56
CA HIS A 312 14.93 -2.68 -37.23
C HIS A 312 15.30 -1.30 -37.76
N ARG A 313 14.46 -0.74 -38.62
CA ARG A 313 14.54 0.66 -39.02
C ARG A 313 13.14 1.24 -39.16
N VAL A 314 13.04 2.54 -38.93
CA VAL A 314 11.78 3.28 -39.02
C VAL A 314 11.84 4.25 -40.19
N ASP A 315 10.72 4.45 -40.87
CA ASP A 315 10.57 5.37 -42.00
C ASP A 315 10.47 6.86 -41.61
N ALA A 316 10.82 7.19 -40.36
CA ALA A 316 10.78 8.50 -39.74
C ALA A 316 11.98 8.69 -38.81
N ALA A 317 12.24 9.94 -38.39
CA ALA A 317 13.24 10.19 -37.36
C ALA A 317 12.72 9.74 -36.00
N GLU A 318 13.57 9.09 -35.21
CA GLU A 318 13.23 8.60 -33.88
C GLU A 318 14.22 9.14 -32.85
N ALA A 319 13.69 9.88 -31.87
CA ALA A 319 14.45 10.35 -30.73
C ALA A 319 14.27 9.35 -29.57
N TRP A 320 15.38 8.76 -29.12
CA TRP A 320 15.43 7.91 -27.94
C TRP A 320 15.82 8.72 -26.71
N HIS A 321 15.13 8.49 -25.59
CA HIS A 321 15.30 9.19 -24.32
C HIS A 321 15.51 8.19 -23.20
N TYR A 322 16.61 8.28 -22.47
CA TYR A 322 16.81 7.46 -21.27
C TYR A 322 15.92 7.97 -20.12
N TYR A 323 15.22 7.06 -19.43
CA TYR A 323 14.43 7.40 -18.24
C TYR A 323 14.93 6.72 -16.95
N ALA A 324 15.16 5.41 -16.97
CA ALA A 324 15.58 4.68 -15.77
C ALA A 324 16.22 3.32 -16.09
N GLY A 325 16.88 2.73 -15.09
CA GLY A 325 17.45 1.39 -15.16
C GLY A 325 18.94 1.39 -15.51
N ALA A 326 19.40 0.36 -16.22
CA ALA A 326 20.79 0.26 -16.67
C ALA A 326 21.02 1.13 -17.92
N PRO A 327 22.26 1.57 -18.21
CA PRO A 327 22.57 2.18 -19.50
C PRO A 327 22.28 1.19 -20.64
N LEU A 328 21.99 1.74 -21.81
CA LEU A 328 21.61 0.99 -23.01
C LEU A 328 22.50 1.39 -24.18
N THR A 329 22.99 0.43 -24.95
CA THR A 329 23.69 0.71 -26.20
C THR A 329 22.71 0.65 -27.37
N LEU A 330 22.72 1.71 -28.18
CA LEU A 330 22.15 1.73 -29.53
C LEU A 330 23.26 1.45 -30.55
N SER A 331 23.18 0.31 -31.23
CA SER A 331 24.01 -0.02 -32.38
C SER A 331 23.32 0.42 -33.66
N LEU A 332 24.02 1.17 -34.51
CA LEU A 332 23.45 1.83 -35.68
C LEU A 332 24.25 1.49 -36.95
N SER A 333 23.55 1.28 -38.07
CA SER A 333 24.18 1.02 -39.37
C SER A 333 23.31 1.47 -40.56
N TYR A 334 23.95 1.84 -41.66
CA TYR A 334 23.28 2.03 -42.95
C TYR A 334 23.36 0.78 -43.85
N ASN A 335 23.92 -0.32 -43.35
CA ASN A 335 24.19 -1.54 -44.13
C ASN A 335 25.08 -1.29 -45.37
N ASP A 336 25.99 -0.32 -45.27
CA ASP A 336 26.85 0.17 -46.37
C ASP A 336 28.30 -0.36 -46.27
N GLY A 337 28.56 -1.33 -45.40
CA GLY A 337 29.88 -1.93 -45.19
C GLY A 337 30.77 -1.19 -44.18
N LYS A 338 30.30 -0.08 -43.60
CA LYS A 338 31.04 0.64 -42.56
C LYS A 338 30.84 0.02 -41.17
N PRO A 339 31.79 0.22 -40.24
CA PRO A 339 31.65 -0.23 -38.85
C PRO A 339 30.40 0.33 -38.18
N LEU A 340 29.85 -0.43 -37.23
CA LEU A 340 28.71 0.01 -36.42
C LEU A 340 29.04 1.29 -35.65
N LYS A 341 28.07 2.22 -35.62
CA LYS A 341 28.10 3.32 -34.67
C LYS A 341 27.37 2.89 -33.40
N ASN A 342 28.09 2.84 -32.29
CA ASN A 342 27.49 2.56 -30.98
C ASN A 342 27.33 3.85 -30.19
N VAL A 343 26.13 4.06 -29.65
CA VAL A 343 25.81 5.18 -28.75
C VAL A 343 25.38 4.61 -27.40
N SER A 344 25.97 5.12 -26.32
CA SER A 344 25.56 4.76 -24.97
C SER A 344 24.50 5.73 -24.46
N LEU A 345 23.25 5.27 -24.36
CA LEU A 345 22.16 5.99 -23.70
C LEU A 345 22.24 5.77 -22.18
N GLY A 346 22.15 6.86 -21.43
CA GLY A 346 22.17 6.84 -19.97
C GLY A 346 22.40 8.23 -19.36
N PRO A 347 22.32 8.36 -18.03
CA PRO A 347 22.34 9.65 -17.36
C PRO A 347 23.76 10.18 -17.11
N ASP A 348 24.80 9.33 -17.19
CA ASP A 348 26.17 9.71 -16.83
C ASP A 348 26.91 10.38 -18.00
N ILE A 349 26.67 11.67 -18.17
CA ILE A 349 27.29 12.48 -19.23
C ILE A 349 28.81 12.59 -19.11
N PHE A 350 29.36 12.42 -17.90
CA PHE A 350 30.80 12.50 -17.68
C PHE A 350 31.50 11.19 -18.03
N ALA A 351 30.78 10.07 -18.02
CA ALA A 351 31.21 8.79 -18.58
C ALA A 351 30.94 8.64 -20.10
N GLY A 352 30.55 9.73 -20.78
CA GLY A 352 30.27 9.73 -22.22
C GLY A 352 28.92 9.12 -22.61
N GLN A 353 28.00 8.92 -21.66
CA GLN A 353 26.63 8.56 -21.95
C GLN A 353 25.84 9.78 -22.43
N GLN A 354 24.74 9.53 -23.13
CA GLN A 354 23.84 10.58 -23.61
C GLN A 354 22.43 10.31 -23.09
N PRO A 355 21.77 11.27 -22.44
CA PRO A 355 20.37 11.10 -22.02
C PRO A 355 19.40 10.99 -23.20
N GLN A 356 19.80 11.49 -24.38
CA GLN A 356 18.99 11.48 -25.59
C GLN A 356 19.87 11.23 -26.82
N TYR A 357 19.34 10.52 -27.82
CA TYR A 357 19.96 10.40 -29.14
C TYR A 357 18.91 10.30 -30.25
N VAL A 358 19.15 10.93 -31.40
CA VAL A 358 18.23 10.93 -32.55
C VAL A 358 18.77 10.05 -33.67
N ILE A 359 17.96 9.12 -34.11
CA ILE A 359 18.24 8.20 -35.21
C ILE A 359 17.50 8.73 -36.45
N PRO A 360 18.22 9.06 -37.54
CA PRO A 360 17.60 9.46 -38.79
C PRO A 360 16.75 8.34 -39.40
N LYS A 361 15.79 8.75 -40.23
CA LYS A 361 14.98 7.85 -41.05
C LYS A 361 15.82 6.78 -41.76
N SER A 362 15.31 5.56 -41.75
CA SER A 362 15.82 4.40 -42.49
C SER A 362 17.22 3.91 -42.08
N GLN A 363 17.76 4.38 -40.96
CA GLN A 363 18.96 3.80 -40.36
C GLN A 363 18.59 2.54 -39.56
N TRP A 364 19.33 1.45 -39.77
CA TRP A 364 19.18 0.25 -38.96
C TRP A 364 19.66 0.51 -37.54
N GLN A 365 18.88 0.06 -36.57
CA GLN A 365 19.12 0.23 -35.15
C GLN A 365 18.88 -1.06 -34.37
N ARG A 366 19.64 -1.24 -33.30
CA ARG A 366 19.49 -2.33 -32.32
C ARG A 366 19.83 -1.84 -30.93
N ALA A 367 18.99 -2.16 -29.95
CA ALA A 367 19.17 -1.79 -28.56
C ALA A 367 19.74 -2.96 -27.75
N THR A 368 20.55 -2.68 -26.73
CA THR A 368 21.05 -3.67 -25.75
C THR A 368 21.10 -3.04 -24.37
N SER A 369 20.32 -3.55 -23.43
CA SER A 369 20.39 -3.14 -22.01
C SER A 369 21.57 -3.83 -21.32
N HIS A 370 22.35 -3.09 -20.54
CA HIS A 370 23.54 -3.60 -19.82
C HIS A 370 23.28 -4.05 -18.38
N GLY A 371 22.02 -4.19 -17.99
CA GLY A 371 21.67 -4.64 -16.64
C GLY A 371 20.32 -5.33 -16.60
N ARG A 372 19.62 -5.25 -15.46
CA ARG A 372 18.34 -5.96 -15.27
C ARG A 372 17.31 -5.54 -16.32
N TRP A 373 17.18 -4.23 -16.53
CA TRP A 373 16.31 -3.64 -17.54
C TRP A 373 16.73 -2.17 -17.79
N THR A 374 16.30 -1.63 -18.92
CA THR A 374 16.35 -0.20 -19.23
C THR A 374 14.97 0.26 -19.67
N LEU A 375 14.48 1.36 -19.10
CA LEU A 375 13.29 2.08 -19.54
C LEU A 375 13.72 3.32 -20.33
N VAL A 376 13.18 3.45 -21.53
CA VAL A 376 13.38 4.59 -22.43
C VAL A 376 12.04 5.12 -22.93
N GLY A 377 12.06 6.35 -23.43
CA GLY A 377 11.01 6.89 -24.28
C GLY A 377 11.48 6.97 -25.72
N THR A 378 10.60 6.71 -26.68
CA THR A 378 10.84 7.03 -28.09
C THR A 378 9.82 8.04 -28.61
N THR A 379 10.32 9.10 -29.22
CA THR A 379 9.49 10.10 -29.90
C THR A 379 9.76 10.00 -31.40
N VAL A 380 8.71 9.76 -32.19
CA VAL A 380 8.84 9.53 -33.64
C VAL A 380 8.17 10.68 -34.39
N ALA A 381 8.87 11.26 -35.36
CA ALA A 381 8.36 12.36 -36.19
C ALA A 381 8.76 12.16 -37.68
N PRO A 382 7.78 12.05 -38.60
CA PRO A 382 6.33 11.98 -38.37
C PRO A 382 5.92 10.75 -37.54
N GLY A 383 4.79 10.82 -36.85
CA GLY A 383 4.35 9.87 -35.81
C GLY A 383 4.45 8.41 -36.22
N PHE A 384 4.79 7.53 -35.27
CA PHE A 384 4.95 6.09 -35.49
C PHE A 384 3.71 5.46 -36.11
N VAL A 385 3.93 4.60 -37.10
CA VAL A 385 2.89 3.74 -37.69
C VAL A 385 3.48 2.33 -37.90
N PRO A 386 2.73 1.25 -37.66
CA PRO A 386 3.25 -0.11 -37.81
C PRO A 386 3.81 -0.40 -39.21
N SER A 387 3.18 0.15 -40.26
CA SER A 387 3.64 0.00 -41.65
C SER A 387 4.95 0.73 -41.97
N GLY A 388 5.42 1.58 -41.05
CA GLY A 388 6.67 2.35 -41.17
C GLY A 388 7.87 1.65 -40.54
N VAL A 389 7.70 0.45 -39.98
CA VAL A 389 8.77 -0.34 -39.36
C VAL A 389 9.16 -1.49 -40.28
N GLU A 390 10.46 -1.68 -40.44
CA GLU A 390 11.03 -2.87 -41.06
C GLU A 390 11.88 -3.61 -40.04
N LEU A 391 11.46 -4.83 -39.69
CA LEU A 391 12.20 -5.76 -38.85
C LEU A 391 13.04 -6.70 -39.73
N ALA A 392 14.33 -6.84 -39.40
CA ALA A 392 15.18 -7.82 -40.06
C ALA A 392 14.92 -9.24 -39.53
N ASP A 393 15.37 -10.24 -40.28
CA ASP A 393 15.48 -11.60 -39.75
C ASP A 393 16.29 -11.61 -38.44
N PRO A 394 15.93 -12.39 -37.41
CA PRO A 394 16.64 -12.39 -36.13
C PRO A 394 18.14 -12.71 -36.23
N ASN A 395 18.55 -13.41 -37.29
CA ASN A 395 19.95 -13.78 -37.57
C ASN A 395 20.65 -12.83 -38.54
N TRP A 396 19.95 -11.83 -39.06
CA TRP A 396 20.52 -10.84 -39.96
C TRP A 396 21.45 -9.89 -39.21
N MET A 397 22.54 -9.52 -39.87
CA MET A 397 23.48 -8.49 -39.43
C MET A 397 23.74 -7.53 -40.59
N PRO A 398 23.92 -6.22 -40.32
CA PRO A 398 24.30 -5.30 -41.36
C PRO A 398 25.74 -5.59 -41.83
N ASN A 399 26.00 -5.32 -43.11
CA ASN A 399 27.33 -5.37 -43.69
C ASN A 399 28.27 -4.42 -42.93
N GLY A 400 29.39 -4.95 -42.44
CA GLY A 400 30.36 -4.21 -41.63
C GLY A 400 30.13 -4.31 -40.11
N ALA A 401 29.16 -5.12 -39.66
CA ALA A 401 28.89 -5.41 -38.25
C ALA A 401 29.92 -6.30 -37.56
#